data_AF-A0A3D1JUI5-F1
#
_entry.id   AF-A0A3D1JUI5-F1
#
_cell.length_a   1.000
_cell.length_b   1.000
_cell.length_c   1.000
_cell.angle_alpha   90.00
_cell.angle_beta   90.00
_cell.angle_gamma   90.00
#
_symmetry.space_group_name_H-M   'P 1'
#
loop_
_entity.id
_entity.type
_entity.pdbx_description
1 polymer ?
#
loop_
_entity_poly.entity_id
_entity_poly.type
_entity_poly.pdbx_seq_one_letter_code
_entity_poly.pdbx_strand_id
1 'polypeptide(L)'
;MAFAACDDSDTLRINSYDNEGGDPSSGVIMSVEMQKEFSVDEPYKIKVEYGTTSSVRNDEESPVGYLKIYDPDKNVSISVEGLVSMETLLEIPSLFSKSNRLSYEYKNGKECGYIFNASVEVEIPKKFVSGSSGRIALLLVDIYLPEDGDYANGQFMGSGVVLNYKVKDGKVYFSKG
;
A
#
# COMPACT_ATOMS: atom_id res chain seq x y z
N MET A 1 30.51 -12.27 -12.43
CA MET A 1 29.38 -13.05 -11.89
C MET A 1 28.12 -12.50 -12.53
N ALA A 2 27.32 -13.37 -13.13
CA ALA A 2 26.20 -12.98 -13.98
C ALA A 2 25.10 -12.32 -13.14
N PHE A 3 24.86 -11.03 -13.40
CA PHE A 3 23.64 -10.35 -12.96
C PHE A 3 22.49 -10.97 -13.75
N ALA A 4 21.48 -11.46 -13.03
CA ALA A 4 20.23 -11.90 -13.62
C ALA A 4 19.65 -10.74 -14.44
N ALA A 5 19.57 -10.94 -15.76
CA ALA A 5 18.76 -10.13 -16.64
C ALA A 5 17.28 -10.54 -16.47
N CYS A 6 16.39 -9.65 -16.92
CA CYS A 6 14.94 -9.78 -17.00
C CYS A 6 14.16 -9.28 -15.78
N ASP A 7 14.33 -7.99 -15.48
CA ASP A 7 13.14 -7.15 -15.34
C ASP A 7 13.41 -5.82 -16.07
N ASP A 8 13.46 -5.90 -17.40
CA ASP A 8 13.64 -4.78 -18.35
C ASP A 8 12.41 -3.84 -18.39
N SER A 9 11.48 -4.00 -17.44
CA SER A 9 10.39 -3.07 -17.26
C SER A 9 10.93 -1.76 -16.69
N ASP A 10 10.66 -0.64 -17.35
CA ASP A 10 10.85 0.70 -16.77
C ASP A 10 9.91 0.94 -15.57
N THR A 11 8.96 0.03 -15.34
CA THR A 11 8.03 0.09 -14.21
C THR A 11 8.43 -0.87 -13.09
N LEU A 12 8.31 -0.37 -11.86
CA LEU A 12 8.38 -1.12 -10.62
C LEU A 12 6.96 -1.51 -10.23
N ARG A 13 6.73 -2.80 -9.98
CA ARG A 13 5.48 -3.30 -9.41
C ARG A 13 5.74 -4.06 -8.11
N ILE A 14 5.01 -3.72 -7.07
CA ILE A 14 5.12 -4.33 -5.74
C ILE A 14 3.74 -4.73 -5.26
N ASN A 15 3.59 -5.99 -4.90
CA ASN A 15 2.35 -6.54 -4.38
C ASN A 15 2.47 -6.80 -2.89
N SER A 16 1.41 -6.52 -2.11
CA SER A 16 1.37 -6.83 -0.69
C SER A 16 1.31 -8.35 -0.39
N TYR A 17 1.01 -9.16 -1.41
CA TYR A 17 0.79 -10.61 -1.32
C TYR A 17 1.96 -11.46 -1.87
N ASP A 18 3.04 -10.83 -2.33
CA ASP A 18 4.23 -11.54 -2.85
C ASP A 18 5.21 -11.98 -1.74
N ASN A 19 4.92 -11.67 -0.47
CA ASN A 19 5.78 -12.07 0.64
C ASN A 19 5.60 -13.57 0.92
N GLU A 20 6.68 -14.36 0.79
CA GLU A 20 6.68 -15.84 0.93
C GLU A 20 6.22 -16.39 2.30
N GLY A 21 5.82 -15.52 3.24
CA GLY A 21 5.18 -15.87 4.51
C GLY A 21 4.05 -14.93 4.93
N GLY A 22 3.59 -14.05 4.04
CA GLY A 22 2.47 -13.15 4.30
C GLY A 22 1.17 -13.93 4.23
N ASP A 23 0.56 -14.16 5.38
CA ASP A 23 -0.82 -14.64 5.44
C ASP A 23 -1.72 -13.58 4.78
N PRO A 24 -2.46 -13.89 3.70
CA PRO A 24 -3.42 -12.97 3.08
C PRO A 24 -4.64 -12.67 3.99
N SER A 25 -4.57 -13.05 5.26
CA SER A 25 -5.61 -12.87 6.28
C SER A 25 -5.94 -11.41 6.58
N SER A 26 -5.17 -10.44 6.07
CA SER A 26 -5.49 -9.02 6.23
C SER A 26 -6.75 -8.58 5.48
N GLY A 27 -7.45 -9.45 4.74
CA GLY A 27 -8.75 -9.14 4.11
C GLY A 27 -8.73 -8.02 3.06
N VAL A 28 -7.61 -7.32 2.93
CA VAL A 28 -7.30 -6.14 2.14
C VAL A 28 -5.98 -6.40 1.47
N ILE A 29 -5.92 -6.14 0.17
CA ILE A 29 -4.78 -6.42 -0.68
C ILE A 29 -4.53 -5.21 -1.57
N MET A 30 -3.25 -4.89 -1.80
CA MET A 30 -2.85 -3.81 -2.68
C MET A 30 -1.69 -4.21 -3.59
N SER A 31 -1.63 -3.54 -4.74
CA SER A 31 -0.51 -3.57 -5.68
C SER A 31 -0.16 -2.12 -6.04
N VAL A 32 1.12 -1.80 -6.03
CA VAL A 32 1.63 -0.48 -6.41
C VAL A 32 2.48 -0.64 -7.65
N GLU A 33 2.21 0.20 -8.65
CA GLU A 33 2.95 0.28 -9.90
C GLU A 33 3.42 1.72 -10.14
N MET A 34 4.68 1.90 -10.51
CA MET A 34 5.26 3.22 -10.78
C MET A 34 6.47 3.12 -11.70
N GLN A 35 6.97 4.23 -12.21
CA GLN A 35 8.25 4.24 -12.92
C GLN A 35 9.41 3.99 -11.93
N LYS A 36 10.47 3.30 -12.38
CA LYS A 36 11.68 3.07 -11.57
C LYS A 36 12.53 4.34 -11.42
N GLU A 37 12.37 5.31 -12.30
CA GLU A 37 13.19 6.52 -12.36
C GLU A 37 12.30 7.75 -12.54
N PHE A 38 12.58 8.79 -11.76
CA PHE A 38 12.00 10.12 -11.91
C PHE A 38 13.07 11.20 -11.83
N SER A 39 12.89 12.34 -12.49
CA SER A 39 13.57 13.58 -12.14
C SER A 39 13.15 14.04 -10.74
N VAL A 40 14.07 14.64 -9.98
CA VAL A 40 13.74 15.21 -8.66
C VAL A 40 12.66 16.31 -8.71
N ASP A 41 12.50 16.95 -9.87
CA ASP A 41 11.57 18.06 -10.06
C ASP A 41 10.17 17.60 -10.48
N GLU A 42 10.01 16.39 -10.99
CA GLU A 42 8.70 15.91 -11.44
C GLU A 42 7.88 15.24 -10.32
N PRO A 43 6.55 15.14 -10.49
CA PRO A 43 5.68 14.40 -9.57
C PRO A 43 5.95 12.90 -9.58
N TYR A 44 6.11 12.30 -8.39
CA TYR A 44 6.29 10.86 -8.22
C TYR A 44 4.93 10.16 -8.21
N LYS A 45 4.37 9.95 -9.40
CA LYS A 45 3.07 9.31 -9.57
C LYS A 45 3.17 7.80 -9.41
N ILE A 46 2.24 7.24 -8.66
CA ILE A 46 2.07 5.81 -8.47
C ILE A 46 0.63 5.42 -8.78
N LYS A 47 0.45 4.28 -9.44
CA LYS A 47 -0.84 3.62 -9.59
C LYS A 47 -0.99 2.62 -8.45
N VAL A 48 -2.09 2.73 -7.71
CA VAL A 48 -2.44 1.81 -6.63
C VAL A 48 -3.67 1.03 -7.05
N GLU A 49 -3.52 -0.27 -7.21
CA GLU A 49 -4.63 -1.22 -7.35
C GLU A 49 -4.94 -1.80 -5.98
N TYR A 50 -6.22 -1.89 -5.63
CA TYR A 50 -6.62 -2.30 -4.29
C TYR A 50 -7.95 -3.05 -4.29
N GLY A 51 -8.18 -3.79 -3.20
CA GLY A 51 -9.48 -4.42 -2.95
C GLY A 51 -9.46 -5.35 -1.76
N THR A 52 -10.57 -6.06 -1.57
CA THR A 52 -10.80 -6.91 -0.40
C THR A 52 -11.03 -8.37 -0.76
N THR A 53 -10.46 -9.27 0.05
CA THR A 53 -10.68 -10.73 0.01
C THR A 53 -11.82 -11.18 0.94
N SER A 54 -12.30 -10.30 1.82
CA SER A 54 -13.43 -10.56 2.73
C SER A 54 -14.81 -10.47 2.05
N SER A 55 -15.78 -11.20 2.59
CA SER A 55 -17.20 -11.09 2.20
C SER A 55 -17.76 -9.69 2.46
N VAL A 56 -18.67 -9.22 1.59
CA VAL A 56 -19.35 -7.93 1.74
C VAL A 56 -20.09 -7.89 3.08
N ARG A 57 -19.79 -6.88 3.88
CA ARG A 57 -20.53 -6.55 5.11
C ARG A 57 -21.81 -5.81 4.68
N ASN A 58 -22.96 -6.41 4.97
CA ASN A 58 -24.29 -5.88 4.60
C ASN A 58 -24.88 -4.94 5.67
N ASP A 59 -24.15 -4.72 6.76
CA ASP A 59 -24.46 -3.74 7.80
C ASP A 59 -24.06 -2.33 7.36
N GLU A 60 -24.93 -1.37 7.67
CA GLU A 60 -25.05 -0.04 7.06
C GLU A 60 -23.89 0.94 7.35
N GLU A 61 -22.78 0.48 7.93
CA GLU A 61 -21.53 1.23 8.05
C GLU A 61 -20.47 0.62 7.13
N SER A 62 -20.43 1.09 5.88
CA SER A 62 -19.36 0.69 4.96
C SER A 62 -18.04 1.34 5.39
N PRO A 63 -17.03 0.58 5.87
CA PRO A 63 -15.85 1.18 6.46
C PRO A 63 -15.07 2.02 5.45
N VAL A 64 -14.58 3.18 5.88
CA VAL A 64 -13.72 4.04 5.07
C VAL A 64 -12.30 3.49 5.14
N GLY A 65 -11.75 3.12 3.98
CA GLY A 65 -10.35 2.76 3.86
C GLY A 65 -9.45 3.99 3.74
N TYR A 66 -8.21 3.88 4.21
CA TYR A 66 -7.22 4.93 4.09
C TYR A 66 -5.95 4.38 3.46
N LEU A 67 -5.48 5.01 2.39
CA LEU A 67 -4.12 4.84 1.91
C LEU A 67 -3.22 5.82 2.69
N LYS A 68 -2.47 5.28 3.64
CA LYS A 68 -1.52 6.03 4.45
C LYS A 68 -0.12 5.96 3.86
N ILE A 69 0.67 7.00 4.09
CA ILE A 69 2.09 7.05 3.77
C ILE A 69 2.91 7.40 5.01
N TYR A 70 4.05 6.73 5.18
CA TYR A 70 4.99 7.06 6.23
C TYR A 70 6.44 6.69 5.86
N ASP A 71 7.37 7.28 6.59
CA ASP A 71 8.78 6.94 6.55
C ASP A 71 9.06 5.88 7.65
N PRO A 72 9.38 4.62 7.29
CA PRO A 72 9.58 3.56 8.27
C PRO A 72 10.85 3.75 9.10
N ASP A 73 11.76 4.65 8.70
CA ASP A 73 12.96 4.99 9.48
C ASP A 73 12.65 5.97 10.62
N LYS A 74 11.47 6.61 10.62
CA LYS A 74 11.05 7.59 11.63
C LYS A 74 10.19 6.99 12.75
N ASN A 75 10.64 5.94 13.45
CA ASN A 75 10.02 5.38 14.67
C ASN A 75 8.47 5.49 14.76
N VAL A 76 7.77 5.18 13.66
CA VAL A 76 6.31 5.29 13.62
C VAL A 76 5.73 4.01 14.21
N SER A 77 4.90 4.14 15.24
CA SER A 77 4.18 3.01 15.82
C SER A 77 3.09 2.53 14.85
N ILE A 78 3.06 1.23 14.57
CA ILE A 78 1.93 0.60 13.87
C ILE A 78 0.86 0.24 14.91
N SER A 79 0.30 1.28 15.52
CA SER A 79 -0.88 1.24 16.40
C SER A 79 -1.96 2.13 15.80
N VAL A 80 -3.22 2.00 16.23
CA VAL A 80 -4.31 2.85 15.71
C VAL A 80 -3.99 4.35 15.85
N GLU A 81 -3.51 4.78 17.01
CA GLU A 81 -3.06 6.17 17.22
C GLU A 81 -1.99 6.59 16.21
N GLY A 82 -0.99 5.72 15.99
CA GLY A 82 0.05 5.94 14.99
C GLY A 82 -0.52 6.06 13.58
N LEU A 83 -1.43 5.16 13.18
CA LEU A 83 -2.08 5.17 11.87
C LEU A 83 -2.93 6.41 11.62
N VAL A 84 -3.64 6.89 12.64
CA VAL A 84 -4.44 8.12 12.53
C VAL A 84 -3.54 9.34 12.37
N SER A 85 -2.37 9.35 13.02
CA SER A 85 -1.37 10.42 12.87
C SER A 85 -0.62 10.41 11.52
N MET A 86 -0.61 9.27 10.82
CA MET A 86 0.01 9.17 9.49
C MET A 86 -0.77 10.00 8.47
N GLU A 87 -0.03 10.53 7.50
CA GLU A 87 -0.60 11.26 6.39
C GLU A 87 -1.44 10.37 5.49
N THR A 88 -2.65 10.84 5.19
CA THR A 88 -3.57 10.19 4.26
C THR A 88 -3.29 10.69 2.84
N LEU A 89 -2.97 9.78 1.92
CA LEU A 89 -2.91 10.06 0.48
C LEU A 89 -4.29 9.98 -0.17
N LEU A 90 -5.13 9.06 0.30
CA LEU A 90 -6.45 8.82 -0.24
C LEU A 90 -7.39 8.23 0.82
N GLU A 91 -8.61 8.72 0.85
CA GLU A 91 -9.74 8.08 1.52
C GLU A 91 -10.55 7.28 0.50
N ILE A 92 -10.94 6.07 0.86
CA ILE A 92 -11.68 5.12 0.02
C ILE A 92 -13.01 4.84 0.72
N PRO A 93 -14.07 5.61 0.37
CA PRO A 93 -15.40 5.34 0.89
C PRO A 93 -15.81 3.92 0.53
N SER A 94 -16.39 3.21 1.51
CA SER A 94 -16.89 1.84 1.30
C SER A 94 -15.83 0.87 0.77
N LEU A 95 -14.70 0.75 1.46
CA LEU A 95 -13.60 -0.13 1.07
C LEU A 95 -14.07 -1.58 0.85
N PHE A 96 -15.01 -2.07 1.67
CA PHE A 96 -15.58 -3.43 1.61
C PHE A 96 -16.80 -3.57 0.68
N SER A 97 -17.07 -2.56 -0.16
CA SER A 97 -18.13 -2.63 -1.16
C SER A 97 -17.86 -3.72 -2.20
N LYS A 98 -18.94 -4.21 -2.83
CA LYS A 98 -18.85 -5.21 -3.89
C LYS A 98 -17.98 -4.76 -5.07
N SER A 99 -17.92 -3.46 -5.37
CA SER A 99 -17.07 -2.91 -6.44
C SER A 99 -15.58 -3.05 -6.17
N ASN A 100 -15.18 -3.11 -4.90
CA ASN A 100 -13.78 -3.27 -4.48
C ASN A 100 -13.42 -4.73 -4.17
N ARG A 101 -14.35 -5.67 -4.37
CA ARG A 101 -14.12 -7.10 -4.15
C ARG A 101 -13.13 -7.62 -5.17
N LEU A 102 -12.10 -8.32 -4.71
CA LEU A 102 -11.15 -8.99 -5.60
C LEU A 102 -11.70 -10.32 -6.10
N SER A 103 -11.36 -10.65 -7.35
CA SER A 103 -11.47 -12.03 -7.85
C SER A 103 -10.11 -12.71 -7.73
N TYR A 104 -10.10 -13.99 -7.41
CA TYR A 104 -8.87 -14.78 -7.28
C TYR A 104 -9.20 -16.27 -7.42
N GLU A 105 -8.16 -17.08 -7.61
CA GLU A 105 -8.26 -18.53 -7.68
C GLU A 105 -7.59 -19.16 -6.45
N TYR A 106 -8.02 -20.37 -6.09
CA TYR A 106 -7.34 -21.16 -5.08
C TYR A 106 -6.37 -22.15 -5.73
N LYS A 107 -5.07 -22.04 -5.42
CA LYS A 107 -4.04 -23.00 -5.82
C LYS A 107 -3.35 -23.54 -4.58
N ASN A 108 -3.37 -24.87 -4.40
CA ASN A 108 -2.81 -25.55 -3.22
C ASN A 108 -3.32 -24.98 -1.88
N GLY A 109 -4.61 -24.62 -1.81
CA GLY A 109 -5.22 -24.05 -0.60
C GLY A 109 -4.85 -22.59 -0.32
N LYS A 110 -4.18 -21.91 -1.26
CA LYS A 110 -3.83 -20.48 -1.14
C LYS A 110 -4.54 -19.65 -2.21
N GLU A 111 -4.96 -18.46 -1.84
CA GLU A 111 -5.49 -17.45 -2.75
C GLU A 111 -4.36 -16.93 -3.65
N CYS A 112 -4.59 -16.93 -4.97
CA CYS A 112 -3.60 -16.62 -6.00
C CYS A 112 -4.28 -15.92 -7.19
N GLY A 113 -3.50 -15.20 -7.99
CA GLY A 113 -4.01 -14.59 -9.23
C GLY A 113 -5.06 -13.50 -8.99
N TYR A 114 -4.81 -12.62 -8.02
CA TYR A 114 -5.71 -11.53 -7.69
C TYR A 114 -5.98 -10.61 -8.89
N ILE A 115 -7.25 -10.36 -9.16
CA ILE A 115 -7.74 -9.42 -10.16
C ILE A 115 -8.38 -8.24 -9.42
N PHE A 116 -7.78 -7.08 -9.60
CA PHE A 116 -8.21 -5.82 -9.01
C PHE A 116 -9.32 -5.18 -9.85
N ASN A 117 -10.40 -4.78 -9.17
CA ASN A 117 -11.51 -4.05 -9.79
C ASN A 117 -11.43 -2.53 -9.54
N ALA A 118 -10.59 -2.10 -8.61
CA ALA A 118 -10.39 -0.70 -8.27
C ALA A 118 -8.91 -0.32 -8.43
N SER A 119 -8.68 0.85 -9.01
CA SER A 119 -7.35 1.44 -9.14
C SER A 119 -7.43 2.96 -9.08
N VAL A 120 -6.37 3.59 -8.59
CA VAL A 120 -6.27 5.04 -8.45
C VAL A 120 -4.83 5.48 -8.68
N GLU A 121 -4.64 6.66 -9.25
CA GLU A 121 -3.33 7.30 -9.31
C GLU A 121 -3.21 8.30 -8.16
N VAL A 122 -2.11 8.21 -7.41
CA VAL A 122 -1.76 9.16 -6.34
C VAL A 122 -0.32 9.62 -6.50
N GLU A 123 0.03 10.73 -5.86
CA GLU A 123 1.38 11.28 -5.88
C GLU A 123 2.05 11.06 -4.51
N ILE A 124 3.30 10.60 -4.50
CA ILE A 124 4.11 10.55 -3.29
C ILE A 124 4.58 11.98 -2.97
N PRO A 125 4.24 12.56 -1.81
CA PRO A 125 4.70 13.88 -1.43
C PRO A 125 6.22 13.93 -1.33
N LYS A 126 6.85 14.93 -1.96
CA LYS A 126 8.32 15.04 -2.06
C LYS A 126 9.04 15.02 -0.71
N LYS A 127 8.38 15.44 0.38
CA LYS A 127 8.94 15.39 1.74
C LYS A 127 9.30 13.97 2.23
N PHE A 128 8.74 12.92 1.63
CA PHE A 128 9.09 11.52 1.92
C PHE A 128 10.30 11.04 1.11
N VAL A 129 10.73 11.78 0.08
CA VAL A 129 11.96 11.54 -0.67
C VAL A 129 12.97 12.61 -0.26
N SER A 130 13.58 12.41 0.91
CA SER A 130 14.56 13.35 1.47
C SER A 130 15.96 12.72 1.58
N GLY A 131 17.01 13.50 1.34
CA GLY A 131 18.39 13.01 1.39
C GLY A 131 18.80 12.18 0.17
N SER A 132 19.87 11.38 0.32
CA SER A 132 20.48 10.61 -0.76
C SER A 132 19.89 9.22 -0.96
N SER A 133 19.19 8.68 0.04
CA SER A 133 18.47 7.41 0.00
C SER A 133 17.54 7.29 1.20
N GLY A 134 16.52 6.46 1.10
CA GLY A 134 15.60 6.18 2.21
C GLY A 134 14.53 5.19 1.81
N ARG A 135 13.50 5.10 2.65
CA ARG A 135 12.40 4.17 2.49
C ARG A 135 11.07 4.89 2.64
N ILE A 136 10.06 4.39 1.95
CA ILE A 136 8.69 4.89 2.00
C ILE A 136 7.79 3.68 2.13
N ALA A 137 6.89 3.70 3.10
CA ALA A 137 5.87 2.69 3.26
C ALA A 137 4.51 3.25 2.88
N LEU A 138 3.79 2.50 2.06
CA LEU A 138 2.39 2.74 1.73
C LEU A 138 1.57 1.67 2.44
N LEU A 139 0.54 2.10 3.15
CA LEU A 139 -0.26 1.21 3.99
C LEU A 139 -1.74 1.47 3.71
N LEU A 140 -2.40 0.51 3.09
CA LEU A 140 -3.84 0.52 2.91
C LEU A 140 -4.49 -0.14 4.14
N VAL A 141 -5.24 0.65 4.91
CA VAL A 141 -5.86 0.20 6.16
C VAL A 141 -7.33 0.58 6.24
N ASP A 142 -8.09 -0.28 6.89
CA ASP A 142 -9.34 0.04 7.55
C ASP A 142 -9.07 0.22 9.05
N ILE A 143 -9.63 1.27 9.64
CA ILE A 143 -9.43 1.62 11.05
C ILE A 143 -10.79 1.58 11.74
N TYR A 144 -10.93 0.70 12.72
CA TYR A 144 -12.09 0.60 13.58
C TYR A 144 -11.82 1.32 14.89
N LEU A 145 -12.59 2.39 15.14
CA LEU A 145 -12.61 3.08 16.42
C LEU A 145 -13.88 2.71 17.18
N PRO A 146 -13.78 2.39 18.49
CA PRO A 146 -14.96 2.31 19.34
C PRO A 146 -15.70 3.66 19.39
N GLU A 147 -16.98 3.63 19.77
CA GLU A 147 -17.86 4.82 19.80
C GLU A 147 -17.32 5.96 20.69
N ASP A 148 -16.53 5.63 21.70
CA ASP A 148 -15.87 6.59 22.60
C ASP A 148 -14.61 7.24 21.99
N GLY A 149 -14.19 6.80 20.80
CA GLY A 149 -13.03 7.31 20.08
C GLY A 149 -11.69 6.90 20.70
N ASP A 150 -11.66 5.92 21.60
CA ASP A 150 -10.43 5.51 22.28
C ASP A 150 -9.50 4.70 21.36
N TYR A 151 -8.38 5.32 20.98
CA TYR A 151 -7.36 4.69 20.14
C TYR A 151 -6.68 3.47 20.78
N ALA A 152 -6.64 3.38 22.11
CA ALA A 152 -6.02 2.25 22.80
C ALA A 152 -6.82 0.94 22.60
N ASN A 153 -8.14 1.08 22.40
CA ASN A 153 -9.07 -0.02 22.17
C ASN A 153 -9.46 -0.16 20.69
N GLY A 154 -8.92 0.70 19.82
CA GLY A 154 -9.11 0.62 18.38
C GLY A 154 -8.47 -0.62 17.78
N GLN A 155 -9.01 -1.05 16.63
CA GLN A 155 -8.45 -2.13 15.82
C GLN A 155 -8.20 -1.61 14.41
N PHE A 156 -7.30 -2.26 13.68
CA PHE A 156 -7.13 -1.98 12.27
C PHE A 156 -6.84 -3.26 11.52
N MET A 157 -7.14 -3.24 10.23
CA MET A 157 -6.84 -4.30 9.29
C MET A 157 -6.26 -3.66 8.04
N GLY A 158 -5.17 -4.19 7.51
CA GLY A 158 -4.56 -3.60 6.33
C GLY A 158 -3.36 -4.34 5.79
N SER A 159 -2.90 -3.85 4.65
CA SER A 159 -1.75 -4.39 3.92
C SER A 159 -0.88 -3.23 3.46
N GLY A 160 0.43 -3.43 3.44
CA GLY A 160 1.36 -2.40 3.01
C GLY A 160 2.42 -2.92 2.06
N VAL A 161 3.04 -1.98 1.37
CA VAL A 161 4.24 -2.20 0.56
C VAL A 161 5.31 -1.18 0.96
N VAL A 162 6.56 -1.56 0.78
CA VAL A 162 7.70 -0.68 1.03
C VAL A 162 8.42 -0.41 -0.29
N LEU A 163 8.76 0.85 -0.49
CA LEU A 163 9.56 1.37 -1.59
C LEU A 163 10.90 1.84 -1.03
N ASN A 164 11.99 1.35 -1.59
CA ASN A 164 13.31 1.90 -1.36
C ASN A 164 13.56 3.00 -2.41
N TYR A 165 14.25 4.08 -2.04
CA TYR A 165 14.68 5.10 -3.00
C TYR A 165 16.15 5.49 -2.85
N LYS A 166 16.74 5.94 -3.95
CA LYS A 166 18.07 6.56 -4.00
C LYS A 166 18.06 7.78 -4.90
N VAL A 167 18.63 8.88 -4.44
CA VAL A 167 18.77 10.12 -5.22
C VAL A 167 20.20 10.24 -5.73
N LYS A 168 20.36 10.38 -7.05
CA LYS A 168 21.66 10.53 -7.70
C LYS A 168 21.49 11.26 -9.04
N ASP A 169 22.43 12.14 -9.37
CA ASP A 169 22.51 12.77 -10.70
C ASP A 169 21.21 13.51 -11.12
N GLY A 170 20.52 14.16 -10.16
CA GLY A 170 19.26 14.87 -10.41
C GLY A 170 18.04 13.97 -10.62
N LYS A 171 18.19 12.68 -10.33
CA LYS A 171 17.15 11.65 -10.48
C LYS A 171 16.92 10.90 -9.17
N VAL A 172 15.71 10.36 -9.04
CA VAL A 172 15.27 9.47 -7.97
C VAL A 172 15.01 8.10 -8.57
N TYR A 173 15.63 7.09 -7.98
CA TYR A 173 15.53 5.69 -8.37
C TYR A 173 14.75 4.94 -7.31
N PHE A 174 13.65 4.29 -7.70
CA PHE A 174 12.82 3.47 -6.81
C PHE A 174 13.05 1.98 -7.04
N SER A 175 13.02 1.21 -5.96
CA SER A 175 13.10 -0.26 -6.01
C SER A 175 12.23 -0.90 -4.93
N LYS A 176 12.03 -2.23 -5.05
CA LYS A 176 11.30 -3.01 -4.05
C LYS A 176 11.98 -2.93 -2.68
N GLY A 177 11.15 -2.70 -1.66
CA GLY A 177 11.44 -2.64 -0.22
C GLY A 177 11.96 -3.94 0.37
#